data_AF-A0A410JZL4-F1
#
_entry.id   AF-A0A410JZL4-F1
#
_cell.length_a   1.000
_cell.length_b   1.000
_cell.length_c   1.000
_cell.angle_alpha   90.00
_cell.angle_beta   90.00
_cell.angle_gamma   90.00
#
_symmetry.space_group_name_H-M   'P 1'
#
loop_
_entity.id
_entity.type
_entity.pdbx_description
1 polymer ?
#
loop_
_entity_poly.entity_id
_entity_poly.type
_entity_poly.pdbx_seq_one_letter_code
_entity_poly.pdbx_strand_id
1 'polypeptide(L)'
;MSELISTTFNYIIHSTLGAAIALLINKHLENSKAKITQKKQWEECWADRFIQILILYSSTITNILNALDSLVNFYKPDEQDDINKQINSIKNNLYEARRLEWELSIMVNYAPKNLSKVHKISNNINLLIGNIIKNKYGDLEELRKLQQELHKYGRSAHAEILGLKIKKMGSFD
;
A
#
# COMPACT_ATOMS: atom_id res chain seq x y z
N MET A 1 11.98 -57.77 44.83
CA MET A 1 12.80 -56.54 45.00
C MET A 1 13.29 -55.99 43.65
N SER A 2 13.79 -56.84 42.74
CA SER A 2 14.19 -56.48 41.36
C SER A 2 13.08 -55.83 40.51
N GLU A 3 11.87 -56.41 40.46
CA GLU A 3 10.75 -55.89 39.65
C GLU A 3 10.26 -54.50 40.07
N LEU A 4 10.29 -54.21 41.38
CA LEU A 4 9.83 -52.92 41.91
C LEU A 4 10.77 -51.77 41.50
N ILE A 5 12.08 -52.06 41.42
CA ILE A 5 13.11 -51.11 40.97
C ILE A 5 12.99 -50.90 39.45
N SER A 6 12.72 -51.95 38.68
CA SER A 6 12.51 -51.84 37.23
C SER A 6 11.27 -51.01 36.87
N THR A 7 10.15 -51.22 37.57
CA THR A 7 8.90 -50.48 37.31
C THR A 7 9.00 -49.00 37.71
N THR A 8 9.61 -48.69 38.84
CA THR A 8 9.84 -47.30 39.26
C THR A 8 10.81 -46.56 38.34
N PHE A 9 11.88 -47.23 37.88
CA PHE A 9 12.82 -46.65 36.92
C PHE A 9 12.17 -46.37 35.55
N ASN A 10 11.36 -47.29 35.03
CA ASN A 10 10.61 -47.08 33.79
C ASN A 10 9.63 -45.90 33.89
N TYR A 11 8.95 -45.74 35.04
CA TYR A 11 8.05 -44.62 35.27
C TYR A 11 8.78 -43.26 35.27
N ILE A 12 9.98 -43.21 35.86
CA ILE A 12 10.82 -42.01 35.86
C ILE A 12 11.29 -41.67 34.43
N ILE A 13 11.71 -42.67 33.64
CA ILE A 13 12.09 -42.45 32.24
C ILE A 13 10.91 -41.93 31.42
N HIS A 14 9.73 -42.54 31.54
CA HIS A 14 8.56 -42.10 30.79
C HIS A 14 8.10 -40.68 31.17
N SER A 15 8.12 -40.34 32.46
CA SER A 15 7.71 -38.99 32.90
C SER A 15 8.71 -37.91 32.46
N THR A 16 10.01 -38.19 32.54
CA THR A 16 11.07 -37.27 32.07
C THR A 16 11.08 -37.10 30.56
N LEU A 17 10.85 -38.19 29.80
CA LEU A 17 10.69 -38.12 28.35
C LEU A 17 9.45 -37.31 27.95
N GLY A 18 8.32 -37.50 28.65
CA GLY A 18 7.10 -36.72 28.45
C GLY A 18 7.32 -35.22 28.71
N ALA A 19 8.03 -34.88 29.78
CA ALA A 19 8.40 -33.49 30.08
C ALA A 19 9.33 -32.89 29.01
N ALA A 20 10.32 -33.64 28.53
CA ALA A 20 11.20 -33.19 27.45
C ALA A 20 10.44 -32.92 26.15
N ILE A 21 9.51 -33.80 25.78
CA ILE A 21 8.64 -33.61 24.60
C ILE A 21 7.75 -32.38 24.78
N ALA A 22 7.14 -32.19 25.95
CA ALA A 22 6.31 -31.02 26.24
C ALA A 22 7.11 -29.70 26.13
N LEU A 23 8.35 -29.68 26.60
CA LEU A 23 9.25 -28.52 26.45
C LEU A 23 9.60 -28.24 24.99
N LEU A 24 9.87 -29.28 24.19
CA LEU A 24 10.13 -29.12 22.75
C LEU A 24 8.92 -28.58 22.00
N ILE A 25 7.72 -29.08 22.31
CA ILE A 25 6.46 -28.59 21.72
C ILE A 25 6.23 -27.13 22.10
N ASN A 26 6.38 -26.77 23.38
CA ASN A 26 6.22 -25.38 23.83
C ASN A 26 7.20 -24.44 23.15
N LYS A 27 8.48 -24.82 23.08
CA LYS A 27 9.49 -24.01 22.39
C LYS A 27 9.18 -23.85 20.90
N HIS A 28 8.68 -24.89 20.25
CA HIS A 28 8.25 -24.81 18.84
C HIS A 28 7.04 -23.88 18.67
N LEU A 29 6.05 -23.97 19.56
CA LEU A 29 4.86 -23.10 19.54
C LEU A 29 5.23 -21.64 19.80
N GLU A 30 6.10 -21.35 20.75
CA GLU A 30 6.59 -20.00 21.03
C GLU A 30 7.32 -19.40 19.82
N ASN A 31 8.22 -20.16 19.22
CA ASN A 31 8.92 -19.73 18.00
C ASN A 31 7.96 -19.47 16.84
N SER A 32 6.93 -20.32 16.69
CA SER A 32 5.92 -20.17 15.65
C SER A 32 5.06 -18.93 15.88
N LYS A 33 4.62 -18.70 17.13
CA LYS A 33 3.90 -17.49 17.52
C LYS A 33 4.73 -16.23 17.27
N ALA A 34 6.00 -16.22 17.67
CA ALA A 34 6.89 -15.08 17.45
C ALA A 34 7.03 -14.74 15.96
N LYS A 35 7.21 -15.75 15.09
CA LYS A 35 7.25 -15.57 13.63
C LYS A 35 5.95 -15.00 13.06
N ILE A 36 4.81 -15.51 13.52
CA ILE A 36 3.49 -15.02 13.08
C ILE A 36 3.30 -13.55 13.50
N THR A 37 3.64 -13.22 14.75
CA THR A 37 3.55 -11.84 15.25
C THR A 37 4.44 -10.90 14.46
N GLN A 38 5.69 -11.28 14.20
CA GLN A 38 6.62 -10.47 13.42
C GLN A 38 6.15 -10.27 11.98
N LYS A 39 5.65 -11.33 11.34
CA LYS A 39 5.08 -11.24 9.99
C LYS A 39 3.90 -10.26 9.96
N LYS A 40 2.99 -10.36 10.92
CA LYS A 40 1.82 -9.48 11.00
C LYS A 40 2.22 -8.02 11.21
N GLN A 41 3.18 -7.75 12.10
CA GLN A 41 3.71 -6.39 12.29
C GLN A 41 4.32 -5.81 11.01
N TRP A 42 5.00 -6.65 10.23
CA TRP A 42 5.52 -6.23 8.93
C TRP A 42 4.41 -5.92 7.93
N GLU A 43 3.38 -6.77 7.84
CA GLU A 43 2.20 -6.54 6.98
C GLU A 43 1.48 -5.23 7.36
N GLU A 44 1.28 -4.97 8.65
CA GLU A 44 0.70 -3.72 9.17
C GLU A 44 1.55 -2.50 8.78
N CYS A 45 2.87 -2.55 9.00
CA CYS A 45 3.78 -1.46 8.63
C CYS A 45 3.79 -1.17 7.12
N TRP A 46 3.81 -2.22 6.28
CA TRP A 46 3.75 -2.06 4.82
C TRP A 46 2.41 -1.48 4.37
N ALA A 47 1.29 -1.93 4.96
CA ALA A 47 -0.03 -1.43 4.65
C ALA A 47 -0.18 0.06 5.01
N ASP A 48 0.26 0.44 6.22
CA ASP A 48 0.23 1.84 6.68
C ASP A 48 1.08 2.74 5.79
N ARG A 49 2.27 2.29 5.40
CA ARG A 49 3.13 3.05 4.50
C ARG A 49 2.53 3.15 3.09
N PHE A 50 1.95 2.07 2.58
CA PHE A 50 1.27 2.05 1.29
C PHE A 50 0.13 3.07 1.24
N ILE A 51 -0.74 3.10 2.27
CA ILE A 51 -1.88 4.04 2.27
C ILE A 51 -1.41 5.49 2.40
N GLN A 52 -0.36 5.76 3.17
CA GLN A 52 0.23 7.10 3.25
C GLN A 52 0.75 7.56 1.88
N ILE A 53 1.50 6.70 1.17
CA ILE A 53 2.00 7.00 -0.17
C ILE A 53 0.85 7.23 -1.16
N LEU A 54 -0.21 6.41 -1.10
CA LEU A 54 -1.39 6.57 -1.94
C LEU A 54 -2.09 7.92 -1.72
N ILE A 55 -2.26 8.32 -0.46
CA ILE A 55 -2.86 9.60 -0.09
C ILE A 55 -1.99 10.76 -0.58
N LEU A 56 -0.67 10.71 -0.34
CA LEU A 56 0.27 11.72 -0.80
C LEU A 56 0.26 11.82 -2.33
N TYR A 57 0.30 10.70 -3.03
CA TYR A 57 0.23 10.68 -4.49
C TYR A 57 -1.05 11.34 -4.97
N SER A 58 -2.21 10.94 -4.44
CA SER A 58 -3.50 11.53 -4.80
C SER A 58 -3.54 13.03 -4.52
N SER A 59 -3.02 13.48 -3.39
CA SER A 59 -2.96 14.91 -3.03
C SER A 59 -2.10 15.69 -4.03
N THR A 60 -0.94 15.15 -4.39
CA THR A 60 -0.04 15.74 -5.39
C THR A 60 -0.72 15.85 -6.75
N ILE A 61 -1.48 14.84 -7.18
CA ILE A 61 -2.27 14.91 -8.42
C ILE A 61 -3.34 16.01 -8.34
N THR A 62 -4.03 16.15 -7.21
CA THR A 62 -5.01 17.23 -6.99
C THR A 62 -4.34 18.61 -7.06
N ASN A 63 -3.14 18.77 -6.51
CA ASN A 63 -2.39 20.03 -6.61
C ASN A 63 -2.03 20.37 -8.05
N ILE A 64 -1.64 19.37 -8.85
CA ILE A 64 -1.39 19.55 -10.29
C ILE A 64 -2.68 20.00 -11.00
N LEU A 65 -3.80 19.32 -10.73
CA LEU A 65 -5.08 19.64 -11.35
C LEU A 65 -5.55 21.06 -11.01
N ASN A 66 -5.47 21.46 -9.73
CA ASN A 66 -5.83 22.81 -9.30
C ASN A 66 -4.94 23.88 -9.95
N ALA A 67 -3.63 23.62 -10.07
CA ALA A 67 -2.70 24.54 -10.73
C ALA A 67 -2.97 24.64 -12.25
N LEU A 68 -3.33 23.53 -12.90
CA LEU A 68 -3.71 23.52 -14.31
C LEU A 68 -5.03 24.28 -14.53
N ASP A 69 -6.04 24.05 -13.68
CA ASP A 69 -7.32 24.75 -13.76
C ASP A 69 -7.16 26.26 -13.54
N SER A 70 -6.34 26.64 -12.55
CA SER A 70 -5.94 28.03 -12.29
C SER A 70 -5.33 28.70 -13.53
N LEU A 71 -4.37 28.03 -14.19
CA LEU A 71 -3.74 28.54 -15.41
C LEU A 71 -4.71 28.70 -16.58
N VAL A 72 -5.74 27.86 -16.69
CA VAL A 72 -6.70 27.89 -17.81
C VAL A 72 -7.79 28.92 -17.57
N ASN A 73 -8.37 28.97 -16.37
CA ASN A 73 -9.59 29.73 -16.08
C ASN A 73 -9.35 31.11 -15.47
N PHE A 74 -8.22 31.30 -14.78
CA PHE A 74 -7.96 32.52 -13.99
C PHE A 74 -6.77 33.33 -14.52
N TYR A 75 -6.30 33.01 -15.73
CA TYR A 75 -5.23 33.74 -16.39
C TYR A 75 -5.59 35.22 -16.61
N LYS A 76 -4.76 36.10 -16.08
CA LYS A 76 -4.71 37.53 -16.46
C LYS A 76 -3.36 37.81 -17.13
N PRO A 77 -3.33 38.42 -18.33
CA PRO A 77 -2.09 38.69 -19.06
C PRO A 77 -1.06 39.53 -18.29
N ASP A 78 -1.53 40.28 -17.30
CA ASP A 78 -0.76 41.30 -16.60
C ASP A 78 0.06 40.73 -15.41
N GLU A 79 -0.10 39.43 -15.09
CA GLU A 79 0.44 38.77 -13.90
C GLU A 79 1.53 37.72 -14.22
N GLN A 80 2.52 38.11 -15.04
CA GLN A 80 3.59 37.23 -15.54
C GLN A 80 4.37 36.46 -14.43
N ASP A 81 4.61 37.11 -13.28
CA ASP A 81 5.32 36.49 -12.15
C ASP A 81 4.51 35.40 -11.46
N ASP A 82 3.19 35.51 -11.42
CA ASP A 82 2.32 34.50 -10.82
C ASP A 82 2.26 33.24 -11.69
N ILE A 83 2.25 33.42 -13.01
CA ILE A 83 2.31 32.32 -13.98
C ILE A 83 3.59 31.51 -13.83
N ASN A 84 4.74 32.17 -13.71
CA ASN A 84 6.02 31.47 -13.52
C ASN A 84 6.05 30.66 -12.21
N LYS A 85 5.45 31.19 -11.14
CA LYS A 85 5.29 30.46 -9.86
C LYS A 85 4.39 29.25 -10.03
N GLN A 86 3.25 29.38 -10.72
CA GLN A 86 2.33 28.27 -10.98
C GLN A 86 2.98 27.18 -11.84
N ILE A 87 3.72 27.55 -12.89
CA ILE A 87 4.48 26.59 -13.72
C ILE A 87 5.53 25.85 -12.89
N ASN A 88 6.27 26.55 -12.04
CA ASN A 88 7.25 25.93 -11.16
C ASN A 88 6.58 25.00 -10.12
N SER A 89 5.43 25.38 -9.59
CA SER A 89 4.61 24.53 -8.73
C SER A 89 4.18 23.24 -9.44
N ILE A 90 3.70 23.33 -10.69
CA ILE A 90 3.34 22.16 -11.50
C ILE A 90 4.56 21.25 -11.70
N LYS A 91 5.72 21.82 -12.07
CA LYS A 91 6.96 21.03 -12.24
C LYS A 91 7.34 20.28 -10.96
N ASN A 92 7.34 20.97 -9.82
CA ASN A 92 7.68 20.36 -8.55
C ASN A 92 6.71 19.24 -8.18
N ASN A 93 5.40 19.47 -8.33
CA ASN A 93 4.39 18.44 -8.09
C ASN A 93 4.51 17.27 -9.07
N LEU A 94 4.92 17.48 -10.33
CA LEU A 94 5.17 16.37 -11.27
C LEU A 94 6.33 15.49 -10.85
N TYR A 95 7.45 16.08 -10.41
CA TYR A 95 8.58 15.32 -9.90
C TYR A 95 8.17 14.49 -8.68
N GLU A 96 7.43 15.11 -7.77
CA GLU A 96 6.94 14.45 -6.57
C GLU A 96 5.93 13.34 -6.90
N ALA A 97 5.01 13.57 -7.85
CA ALA A 97 4.08 12.56 -8.33
C ALA A 97 4.82 11.34 -8.90
N ARG A 98 5.87 11.55 -9.70
CA ARG A 98 6.69 10.46 -10.24
C ARG A 98 7.42 9.68 -9.15
N ARG A 99 7.98 10.37 -8.15
CA ARG A 99 8.62 9.73 -7.00
C ARG A 99 7.62 8.86 -6.22
N LEU A 100 6.45 9.43 -5.90
CA LEU A 100 5.40 8.73 -5.16
C LEU A 100 4.80 7.58 -5.97
N GLU A 101 4.66 7.72 -7.29
CA GLU A 101 4.23 6.63 -8.16
C GLU A 101 5.20 5.46 -8.12
N TRP A 102 6.51 5.74 -8.20
CA TRP A 102 7.54 4.71 -8.06
C TRP A 102 7.47 4.00 -6.71
N GLU A 103 7.29 4.74 -5.61
CA GLU A 103 7.14 4.14 -4.28
C GLU A 103 5.85 3.31 -4.15
N LEU A 104 4.73 3.79 -4.70
CA LEU A 104 3.48 3.06 -4.76
C LEU A 104 3.66 1.74 -5.52
N SER A 105 4.39 1.80 -6.63
CA SER A 105 4.75 0.68 -7.51
C SER A 105 5.49 -0.43 -6.74
N ILE A 106 6.43 -0.06 -5.87
CA ILE A 106 7.20 -1.00 -5.04
C ILE A 106 6.29 -1.65 -4.01
N MET A 107 5.50 -0.82 -3.31
CA MET A 107 4.66 -1.25 -2.20
C MET A 107 3.53 -2.17 -2.64
N VAL A 108 2.97 -1.94 -3.84
CA VAL A 108 1.85 -2.75 -4.35
C VAL A 108 2.27 -4.16 -4.78
N ASN A 109 3.57 -4.47 -4.89
CA ASN A 109 4.04 -5.85 -5.14
C ASN A 109 3.60 -6.85 -4.07
N TYR A 110 3.30 -6.38 -2.87
CA TYR A 110 2.74 -7.19 -1.78
C TYR A 110 1.22 -7.43 -1.93
N ALA A 111 0.59 -6.88 -2.97
CA ALA A 111 -0.83 -7.05 -3.32
C ALA A 111 -1.01 -7.59 -4.76
N PRO A 112 -0.59 -8.83 -5.05
CA PRO A 112 -0.54 -9.37 -6.42
C PRO A 112 -1.89 -9.35 -7.17
N LYS A 113 -3.04 -9.42 -6.47
CA LYS A 113 -4.36 -9.39 -7.13
C LYS A 113 -4.73 -7.99 -7.63
N ASN A 114 -4.22 -6.94 -6.98
CA ASN A 114 -4.52 -5.55 -7.30
C ASN A 114 -3.36 -4.81 -7.99
N LEU A 115 -2.16 -5.41 -8.00
CA LEU A 115 -0.93 -4.92 -8.61
C LEU A 115 -1.16 -4.28 -9.98
N SER A 116 -1.63 -5.07 -10.95
CA SER A 116 -1.79 -4.62 -12.34
C SER A 116 -2.78 -3.46 -12.48
N LYS A 117 -3.81 -3.39 -11.62
CA LYS A 117 -4.82 -2.34 -11.68
C LYS A 117 -4.28 -1.02 -11.15
N VAL A 118 -3.60 -1.06 -10.00
CA VAL A 118 -2.98 0.13 -9.40
C VAL A 118 -1.93 0.72 -10.35
N HIS A 119 -1.03 -0.11 -10.90
CA HIS A 119 -0.03 0.35 -11.87
C HIS A 119 -0.65 0.92 -13.15
N LYS A 120 -1.67 0.24 -13.69
CA LYS A 120 -2.33 0.72 -14.91
C LYS A 120 -2.94 2.10 -14.70
N ILE A 121 -3.61 2.30 -13.55
CA ILE A 121 -4.28 3.57 -13.26
C ILE A 121 -3.27 4.68 -12.96
N SER A 122 -2.22 4.41 -12.17
CA SER A 122 -1.16 5.40 -11.91
C SER A 122 -0.45 5.83 -13.20
N ASN A 123 -0.17 4.87 -14.08
CA ASN A 123 0.39 5.17 -15.40
C ASN A 123 -0.57 6.00 -16.27
N ASN A 124 -1.86 5.66 -16.29
CA ASN A 124 -2.86 6.42 -17.02
C ASN A 124 -2.99 7.87 -16.52
N ILE A 125 -2.92 8.08 -15.20
CA ILE A 125 -2.88 9.42 -14.59
C ILE A 125 -1.67 10.21 -15.12
N ASN A 126 -0.48 9.61 -15.10
CA ASN A 126 0.74 10.26 -15.57
C ASN A 126 0.68 10.59 -17.07
N LEU A 127 0.14 9.68 -17.89
CA LEU A 127 -0.05 9.90 -19.32
C LEU A 127 -1.05 11.02 -19.60
N LEU A 128 -2.18 11.04 -18.87
CA LEU A 128 -3.21 12.06 -19.03
C LEU A 128 -2.69 13.44 -18.63
N ILE A 129 -1.97 13.54 -17.51
CA ILE A 129 -1.31 14.79 -17.10
C ILE A 129 -0.29 15.24 -18.15
N GLY A 130 0.53 14.31 -18.65
CA GLY A 130 1.49 14.60 -19.73
C GLY A 130 0.81 15.14 -20.99
N ASN A 131 -0.33 14.56 -21.36
CA ASN A 131 -1.14 15.01 -22.50
C ASN A 131 -1.75 16.39 -22.26
N ILE A 132 -2.33 16.64 -21.08
CA ILE A 132 -2.89 17.96 -20.73
C ILE A 132 -1.83 19.05 -20.82
N ILE A 133 -0.64 18.79 -20.28
CA ILE A 133 0.48 19.76 -20.31
C ILE A 133 0.96 19.98 -21.73
N LYS A 134 1.14 18.91 -22.51
CA LYS A 134 1.64 18.99 -23.90
C LYS A 134 0.66 19.73 -24.81
N ASN A 135 -0.63 19.44 -24.68
CA ASN A 135 -1.68 19.98 -25.54
C ASN A 135 -2.30 21.27 -25.00
N LYS A 136 -1.93 21.68 -23.77
CA LYS A 136 -2.51 22.82 -23.03
C LYS A 136 -4.03 22.73 -22.87
N TYR A 137 -4.57 21.53 -23.00
CA TYR A 137 -6.00 21.23 -22.96
C TYR A 137 -6.18 19.75 -22.64
N GLY A 138 -7.24 19.42 -21.92
CA GLY A 138 -7.66 18.04 -21.72
C GLY A 138 -8.77 17.92 -20.69
N ASP A 139 -9.30 16.72 -20.55
CA ASP A 139 -10.43 16.44 -19.68
C ASP A 139 -9.99 16.25 -18.22
N LEU A 140 -10.13 17.29 -17.40
CA LEU A 140 -9.86 17.23 -15.97
C LEU A 140 -10.82 16.28 -15.24
N GLU A 141 -12.00 16.03 -15.79
CA GLU A 141 -12.97 15.08 -15.23
C GLU A 141 -12.50 13.64 -15.38
N GLU A 142 -11.83 13.31 -16.49
CA GLU A 142 -11.18 12.01 -16.69
C GLU A 142 -10.09 11.77 -15.64
N LEU A 143 -9.29 12.80 -15.32
CA LEU A 143 -8.27 12.71 -14.29
C LEU A 143 -8.88 12.46 -12.90
N ARG A 144 -9.98 13.14 -12.58
CA ARG A 144 -10.74 12.92 -11.34
C ARG A 144 -11.28 11.50 -11.24
N LYS A 145 -11.83 10.94 -12.33
CA LYS A 145 -12.32 9.55 -12.38
C LYS A 145 -11.18 8.56 -12.14
N LEU A 146 -10.02 8.78 -12.76
CA LEU A 146 -8.83 7.94 -12.52
C LEU A 146 -8.36 7.99 -11.07
N GLN A 147 -8.40 9.16 -10.41
CA GLN A 147 -8.10 9.24 -8.96
C GLN A 147 -9.09 8.41 -8.13
N GLN A 148 -10.40 8.48 -8.43
CA GLN A 148 -11.41 7.69 -7.72
C GLN A 148 -11.20 6.18 -7.91
N GLU A 149 -10.89 5.74 -9.12
CA GLU A 149 -10.54 4.35 -9.39
C GLU A 149 -9.26 3.93 -8.66
N LEU A 150 -8.25 4.79 -8.64
CA LEU A 150 -7.01 4.54 -7.91
C LEU A 150 -7.28 4.35 -6.41
N HIS A 151 -8.16 5.17 -5.80
CA HIS A 151 -8.57 4.99 -4.41
C HIS A 151 -9.32 3.69 -4.17
N LYS A 152 -10.19 3.29 -5.10
CA LYS A 152 -10.94 2.01 -5.02
C LYS A 152 -9.99 0.82 -5.03
N TYR A 153 -9.07 0.76 -5.98
CA TYR A 153 -8.12 -0.34 -6.10
C TYR A 153 -6.99 -0.25 -5.07
N GLY A 154 -6.60 0.95 -4.67
CA GLY A 154 -5.65 1.20 -3.59
C GLY A 154 -6.18 0.67 -2.26
N ARG A 155 -7.44 0.95 -1.88
CA ARG A 155 -8.05 0.34 -0.69
C ARG A 155 -8.10 -1.19 -0.77
N SER A 156 -8.32 -1.73 -1.98
CA SER A 156 -8.30 -3.17 -2.19
C SER A 156 -6.90 -3.76 -2.05
N ALA A 157 -5.88 -3.09 -2.57
CA ALA A 157 -4.48 -3.48 -2.39
C ALA A 157 -4.07 -3.40 -0.91
N HIS A 158 -4.44 -2.32 -0.21
CA HIS A 158 -4.21 -2.16 1.22
C HIS A 158 -4.80 -3.32 2.05
N ALA A 159 -6.05 -3.68 1.78
CA ALA A 159 -6.68 -4.81 2.46
C ALA A 159 -6.01 -6.16 2.12
N GLU A 160 -5.52 -6.32 0.89
CA GLU A 160 -4.74 -7.49 0.48
C GLU A 160 -3.40 -7.59 1.23
N ILE A 161 -2.68 -6.48 1.39
CA ILE A 161 -1.41 -6.42 2.14
C ILE A 161 -1.63 -6.85 3.61
N LEU A 162 -2.74 -6.41 4.21
CA LEU A 162 -3.14 -6.81 5.58
C LEU A 162 -3.63 -8.27 5.68
N GLY A 163 -3.66 -9.03 4.57
CA GLY A 163 -4.20 -10.38 4.54
C GLY A 163 -5.72 -10.44 4.79
N LEU A 164 -6.42 -9.31 4.69
CA LEU A 164 -7.86 -9.25 4.91
C LEU A 164 -8.59 -9.82 3.69
N LYS A 165 -9.51 -10.77 3.93
CA LYS A 165 -10.47 -11.15 2.90
C LYS A 165 -11.44 -9.99 2.71
N ILE A 166 -11.25 -9.22 1.64
CA ILE A 166 -12.22 -8.22 1.21
C ILE A 166 -13.52 -8.97 0.90
N LYS A 167 -14.50 -8.88 1.80
CA LYS A 167 -15.88 -9.25 1.51
C LYS A 167 -16.28 -8.37 0.33
N LYS A 168 -16.71 -8.96 -0.80
CA LYS A 168 -17.20 -8.21 -1.97
C LYS A 168 -18.15 -7.13 -1.45
N MET A 169 -17.71 -5.87 -1.46
CA MET A 169 -18.62 -4.75 -1.25
C MET A 169 -19.59 -4.83 -2.42
N GLY A 170 -20.87 -5.05 -2.11
CA GLY A 170 -21.93 -5.01 -3.11
C GLY A 170 -21.80 -3.73 -3.91
N SER A 171 -22.06 -3.83 -5.22
CA SER A 171 -22.21 -2.65 -6.06
C SER A 171 -23.19 -1.71 -5.35
N PHE A 172 -22.76 -0.48 -5.11
CA PHE A 172 -23.70 0.62 -5.04
C PHE A 172 -24.03 0.91 -6.50
N ASP A 173 -25.01 0.15 -7.00
CA ASP A 173 -25.80 0.53 -8.17
C ASP A 173 -26.79 1.62 -7.76
#